data_AF-A0A3N1QBJ1-F1
#
_entry.id   AF-A0A3N1QBJ1-F1
#
_cell.length_a   1.000
_cell.length_b   1.000
_cell.length_c   1.000
_cell.angle_alpha   90.00
_cell.angle_beta   90.00
_cell.angle_gamma   90.00
#
_symmetry.space_group_name_H-M   'P 1'
#
loop_
_entity.id
_entity.type
_entity.pdbx_description
1 polymer ?
#
loop_
_entity_poly.entity_id
_entity_poly.type
_entity_poly.pdbx_seq_one_letter_code
_entity_poly.pdbx_strand_id
1 'polypeptide(L)'
;MAGTHHSAAAATFDESGYWYAQDGAERGAAVLNALRRYRQAEKEMRARTRLSMKMGETDLAAIRFLLREQRADRSVTASRLTEHLGITSASTAVLINRLEASGHIVRSKNPSDKRSIFLTATGNSDDEVRATMAGMHARMILAAERLSPEAARGIVAFLAEMTEAVDASVTD
;
A
#
# COMPACT_ATOMS: atom_id res chain seq x y z
N MET A 1 -8.10 -35.61 48.20
CA MET A 1 -9.22 -34.67 48.04
C MET A 1 -8.66 -33.28 47.81
N ALA A 2 -9.13 -32.65 46.72
CA ALA A 2 -9.16 -31.22 46.39
C ALA A 2 -7.90 -30.38 46.63
N GLY A 3 -7.14 -30.17 45.55
CA GLY A 3 -6.36 -28.95 45.34
C GLY A 3 -7.22 -27.92 44.62
N THR A 4 -7.43 -26.77 45.24
CA THR A 4 -7.93 -25.54 44.60
C THR A 4 -6.92 -24.45 44.92
N HIS A 5 -6.39 -23.78 43.90
CA HIS A 5 -6.41 -22.33 43.78
C HIS A 5 -6.07 -21.94 42.34
N HIS A 6 -7.14 -21.56 41.65
CA HIS A 6 -7.19 -20.91 40.36
C HIS A 6 -6.59 -19.49 40.50
N SER A 7 -5.55 -19.17 39.74
CA SER A 7 -5.15 -17.79 39.48
C SER A 7 -5.59 -17.44 38.06
N ALA A 8 -6.59 -16.57 37.97
CA ALA A 8 -7.03 -15.97 36.72
C ALA A 8 -6.86 -14.46 36.78
N ALA A 9 -5.96 -13.99 35.93
CA ALA A 9 -5.97 -12.67 35.30
C ALA A 9 -5.46 -12.94 33.86
N ALA A 10 -6.03 -12.43 32.78
CA ALA A 10 -6.78 -11.21 32.61
C ALA A 10 -7.81 -11.33 31.47
N ALA A 11 -8.93 -10.65 31.65
CA ALA A 11 -9.81 -10.17 30.59
C ALA A 11 -9.03 -9.11 29.74
N THR A 12 -9.31 -8.73 28.49
CA THR A 12 -10.50 -8.62 27.63
C THR A 12 -9.99 -8.20 26.25
N PHE A 13 -10.54 -8.73 25.16
CA PHE A 13 -10.67 -8.04 23.85
C PHE A 13 -11.92 -8.64 23.18
N ASP A 14 -13.12 -8.17 23.58
CA ASP A 14 -13.99 -7.25 22.81
C ASP A 14 -14.58 -7.92 21.54
N GLU A 15 -15.72 -8.61 21.61
CA GLU A 15 -17.11 -8.08 21.72
C GLU A 15 -17.58 -7.13 20.59
N SER A 16 -16.97 -7.18 19.40
CA SER A 16 -17.66 -6.74 18.17
C SER A 16 -18.35 -7.91 17.46
N GLY A 17 -19.53 -8.26 17.97
CA GLY A 17 -20.46 -9.16 17.29
C GLY A 17 -21.03 -8.53 16.01
N TYR A 18 -20.85 -9.20 14.88
CA TYR A 18 -21.82 -9.17 13.78
C TYR A 18 -21.93 -10.58 13.19
N TRP A 19 -23.11 -11.17 13.40
CA TRP A 19 -23.81 -12.25 12.71
C TRP A 19 -23.01 -13.08 11.70
N TYR A 20 -22.80 -14.36 12.01
CA TYR A 20 -23.61 -15.49 11.51
C TYR A 20 -23.15 -16.75 12.26
N ALA A 21 -24.08 -17.58 12.71
CA ALA A 21 -23.79 -18.94 13.16
C ALA A 21 -24.66 -19.89 12.35
N GLN A 22 -24.02 -20.74 11.53
CA GLN A 22 -24.38 -22.09 11.08
C GLN A 22 -23.27 -22.49 10.08
N ASP A 23 -22.40 -23.43 10.44
CA ASP A 23 -21.28 -24.12 9.76
C ASP A 23 -20.58 -23.48 8.53
N GLY A 24 -21.30 -22.87 7.58
CA GLY A 24 -20.76 -21.98 6.54
C GLY A 24 -20.39 -20.58 7.05
N ALA A 25 -21.05 -20.10 8.10
CA ALA A 25 -20.76 -18.82 8.73
C ALA A 25 -19.38 -18.79 9.41
N GLU A 26 -18.96 -19.90 10.02
CA GLU A 26 -17.63 -20.03 10.61
C GLU A 26 -16.54 -20.02 9.54
N ARG A 27 -16.79 -20.70 8.40
CA ARG A 27 -15.87 -20.67 7.25
C ARG A 27 -15.77 -19.27 6.63
N GLY A 28 -16.91 -18.61 6.41
CA GLY A 28 -16.96 -17.23 5.91
C GLY A 28 -16.27 -16.26 6.87
N ALA A 29 -16.56 -16.35 8.17
CA ALA A 29 -15.90 -15.55 9.20
C ALA A 29 -14.39 -15.81 9.26
N ALA A 30 -13.95 -17.07 9.14
CA ALA A 30 -12.53 -17.41 9.12
C ALA A 30 -11.81 -16.77 7.93
N VAL A 31 -12.42 -16.81 6.74
CA VAL A 31 -11.88 -16.18 5.52
C VAL A 31 -11.82 -14.65 5.67
N LEU A 32 -12.90 -14.01 6.13
CA LEU A 32 -12.94 -12.56 6.33
C LEU A 32 -11.95 -12.11 7.42
N ASN A 33 -11.79 -12.87 8.49
CA ASN A 33 -10.80 -12.60 9.53
C ASN A 33 -9.36 -12.81 9.02
N ALA A 34 -9.11 -13.79 8.15
CA ALA A 34 -7.82 -13.95 7.48
C ALA A 34 -7.52 -12.76 6.56
N LEU A 35 -8.51 -12.30 5.79
CA LEU A 35 -8.39 -11.14 4.91
C LEU A 35 -8.11 -9.86 5.71
N ARG A 36 -8.80 -9.64 6.83
CA ARG A 36 -8.56 -8.49 7.72
C ARG A 36 -7.13 -8.51 8.28
N ARG A 37 -6.65 -9.66 8.75
CA ARG A 37 -5.27 -9.84 9.22
C ARG A 37 -4.25 -9.56 8.11
N TYR A 38 -4.51 -10.04 6.90
CA TYR A 38 -3.67 -9.76 5.74
C TYR A 38 -3.60 -8.27 5.41
N ARG A 39 -4.75 -7.57 5.36
CA ARG A 39 -4.80 -6.12 5.09
C ARG A 39 -4.05 -5.31 6.17
N GLN A 40 -4.16 -5.72 7.43
CA GLN A 40 -3.43 -5.08 8.53
C GLN A 40 -1.92 -5.30 8.38
N ALA A 41 -1.48 -6.53 8.12
CA ALA A 41 -0.08 -6.85 7.88
C ALA A 41 0.48 -6.09 6.65
N GLU A 42 -0.33 -5.94 5.59
CA GLU A 42 0.01 -5.17 4.40
C GLU A 42 0.21 -3.68 4.72
N LYS A 43 -0.67 -3.09 5.54
CA LYS A 43 -0.56 -1.69 5.99
C LYS A 43 0.70 -1.47 6.84
N GLU A 44 0.97 -2.36 7.80
CA GLU A 44 2.17 -2.29 8.64
C GLU A 44 3.46 -2.49 7.85
N MET A 45 3.45 -3.39 6.89
CA MET A 45 4.54 -3.59 5.95
C MET A 45 4.81 -2.32 5.12
N ARG A 46 3.79 -1.70 4.54
CA ARG A 46 3.94 -0.41 3.83
C ARG A 46 4.52 0.65 4.75
N ALA A 47 4.10 0.69 6.02
CA ALA A 47 4.65 1.60 7.01
C ALA A 47 6.15 1.33 7.31
N ARG A 48 6.56 0.06 7.42
CA ARG A 48 7.98 -0.32 7.63
C ARG A 48 8.85 0.03 6.42
N THR A 49 8.38 -0.23 5.20
CA THR A 49 9.05 0.16 3.95
C THR A 49 9.27 1.68 3.89
N ARG A 50 8.27 2.48 4.28
CA ARG A 50 8.40 3.94 4.39
C ARG A 50 9.51 4.35 5.35
N LEU A 51 9.53 3.74 6.54
CA LEU A 51 10.54 4.03 7.55
C LEU A 51 11.96 3.67 7.09
N SER A 52 12.14 2.52 6.43
CA SER A 52 13.45 2.12 5.91
C SER A 52 13.95 3.04 4.80
N MET A 53 13.05 3.55 3.95
CA MET A 53 13.37 4.51 2.89
C MET A 53 13.46 5.96 3.40
N LYS A 54 13.20 6.22 4.70
CA LYS A 54 13.06 7.58 5.28
C LYS A 54 12.06 8.47 4.51
N MET A 55 11.04 7.85 3.92
CA MET A 55 10.06 8.50 3.05
C MET A 55 8.66 8.49 3.66
N GLY A 56 7.96 9.62 3.58
CA GLY A 56 6.54 9.72 3.92
C GLY A 56 5.62 9.04 2.90
N GLU A 57 4.31 9.01 3.18
CA GLU A 57 3.30 8.46 2.25
C GLU A 57 3.22 9.26 0.95
N THR A 58 3.19 10.58 1.09
CA THR A 58 3.19 11.54 -0.02
C THR A 58 4.45 11.41 -0.87
N ASP A 59 5.59 11.09 -0.26
CA ASP A 59 6.88 10.91 -0.93
C ASP A 59 6.81 9.72 -1.88
N LEU A 60 6.33 8.57 -1.39
CA LEU A 60 6.19 7.38 -2.24
C LEU A 60 5.11 7.56 -3.31
N ALA A 61 4.02 8.27 -3.00
CA ALA A 61 3.00 8.60 -3.99
C ALA A 61 3.59 9.45 -5.13
N ALA A 62 4.40 10.46 -4.80
CA ALA A 62 5.09 11.30 -5.77
C ALA A 62 6.05 10.51 -6.65
N ILE A 63 6.92 9.68 -6.06
CA ILE A 63 7.86 8.86 -6.84
C ILE A 63 7.12 7.90 -7.77
N ARG A 64 6.09 7.19 -7.29
CA ARG A 64 5.31 6.27 -8.15
C ARG A 64 4.65 7.00 -9.31
N PHE A 65 4.15 8.20 -9.08
CA PHE A 65 3.57 9.03 -10.13
C PHE A 65 4.61 9.43 -11.17
N LEU A 66 5.76 9.96 -10.73
CA LEU A 66 6.86 10.34 -11.61
C LEU A 66 7.35 9.16 -12.47
N LEU A 67 7.56 8.00 -11.85
CA LEU A 67 7.98 6.79 -12.57
C LEU A 67 6.95 6.31 -13.59
N ARG A 68 5.65 6.40 -13.27
CA ARG A 68 4.57 6.06 -14.21
C ARG A 68 4.57 7.00 -15.41
N GLU A 69 4.72 8.29 -15.17
CA GLU A 69 4.73 9.31 -16.24
C GLU A 69 5.99 9.20 -17.10
N GLN A 70 7.15 8.94 -16.50
CA GLN A 70 8.40 8.68 -17.22
C GLN A 70 8.31 7.44 -18.13
N ARG A 71 7.70 6.33 -17.66
CA ARG A 71 7.46 5.14 -18.49
C ARG A 71 6.53 5.40 -19.68
N ALA A 72 5.73 6.45 -19.61
CA ALA A 72 4.84 6.87 -20.67
C ALA A 72 5.38 8.06 -21.47
N ASP A 73 6.68 8.37 -21.33
CA ASP A 73 7.38 9.48 -22.00
C ASP A 73 6.73 10.86 -21.77
N ARG A 74 6.10 11.06 -20.60
CA ARG A 74 5.47 12.32 -20.22
C ARG A 74 6.27 13.04 -19.14
N SER A 75 6.55 14.32 -19.36
CA SER A 75 7.16 15.19 -18.37
C SER A 75 6.14 15.60 -17.28
N VAL A 76 6.64 15.76 -16.06
CA VAL A 76 5.82 16.18 -14.91
C VAL A 76 6.33 17.52 -14.41
N THR A 77 5.43 18.50 -14.28
CA THR A 77 5.73 19.80 -13.65
C THR A 77 5.35 19.76 -12.17
N ALA A 78 5.88 20.72 -11.39
CA ALA A 78 5.48 20.86 -9.97
C ALA A 78 3.97 21.10 -9.78
N SER A 79 3.34 21.84 -10.71
CA SER A 79 1.88 22.07 -10.69
C SER A 79 1.11 20.76 -10.93
N ARG A 80 1.52 19.96 -11.91
CA ARG A 80 0.89 18.66 -12.19
C ARG A 80 1.08 17.67 -11.05
N LEU A 81 2.23 17.69 -10.39
CA LEU A 81 2.47 16.90 -9.19
C LEU A 81 1.56 17.35 -8.03
N THR A 82 1.37 18.66 -7.84
CA THR A 82 0.48 19.23 -6.81
C THR A 82 -0.95 18.76 -7.01
N GLU A 83 -1.46 18.87 -8.25
CA GLU A 83 -2.78 18.40 -8.63
C GLU A 83 -2.96 16.90 -8.38
N HIS A 84 -1.98 16.09 -8.81
CA HIS A 84 -2.05 14.64 -8.62
C HIS A 84 -2.08 14.23 -7.15
N LEU A 85 -1.32 14.91 -6.30
CA LEU A 85 -1.21 14.57 -4.88
C LEU A 85 -2.35 15.17 -4.03
N GLY A 86 -3.13 16.11 -4.56
CA GLY A 86 -4.18 16.78 -3.81
C GLY A 86 -3.67 17.59 -2.61
N ILE A 87 -2.43 18.09 -2.68
CA ILE A 87 -1.79 18.88 -1.60
C ILE A 87 -1.61 20.34 -2.03
N THR A 88 -1.26 21.21 -1.09
CA THR A 88 -1.01 22.63 -1.40
C THR A 88 0.33 22.82 -2.11
N SER A 89 0.46 23.91 -2.89
CA SER A 89 1.72 24.26 -3.57
C SER A 89 2.89 24.41 -2.59
N ALA A 90 2.63 24.91 -1.37
CA ALA A 90 3.64 25.02 -0.31
C ALA A 90 4.12 23.63 0.16
N SER A 91 3.18 22.71 0.40
CA SER A 91 3.50 21.32 0.74
C SER A 91 4.24 20.60 -0.39
N THR A 92 3.86 20.85 -1.65
CA THR A 92 4.59 20.35 -2.82
C THR A 92 6.01 20.86 -2.86
N ALA A 93 6.26 22.14 -2.58
CA ALA A 93 7.62 22.69 -2.58
C ALA A 93 8.50 22.00 -1.52
N VAL A 94 7.98 21.80 -0.30
CA VAL A 94 8.67 21.08 0.78
C VAL A 94 8.96 19.63 0.38
N LEU A 95 7.99 18.95 -0.22
CA LEU A 95 8.12 17.59 -0.73
C LEU A 95 9.23 17.48 -1.79
N ILE A 96 9.21 18.35 -2.81
CA ILE A 96 10.21 18.36 -3.89
C ILE A 96 11.60 18.62 -3.30
N ASN A 97 11.75 19.60 -2.40
CA ASN A 97 13.02 19.87 -1.73
C ASN A 97 13.56 18.64 -1.00
N ARG A 98 12.70 17.93 -0.25
CA ARG A 98 13.09 16.72 0.49
C ARG A 98 13.52 15.59 -0.46
N LEU A 99 12.73 15.32 -1.50
CA LEU A 99 13.01 14.26 -2.47
C LEU A 99 14.28 14.54 -3.29
N GLU A 100 14.55 15.80 -3.61
CA GLU A 100 15.78 16.19 -4.31
C GLU A 100 17.00 16.07 -3.40
N ALA A 101 16.88 16.51 -2.13
CA ALA A 101 17.95 16.41 -1.15
C ALA A 101 18.34 14.96 -0.83
N SER A 102 17.38 14.03 -0.87
CA SER A 102 17.64 12.60 -0.72
C SER A 102 18.05 11.90 -2.02
N GLY A 103 18.20 12.65 -3.12
CA GLY A 103 18.64 12.12 -4.41
C GLY A 103 17.56 11.33 -5.17
N HIS A 104 16.29 11.43 -4.76
CA HIS A 104 15.21 10.67 -5.37
C HIS A 104 14.65 11.29 -6.65
N ILE A 105 14.78 12.60 -6.79
CA ILE A 105 14.36 13.33 -7.99
C ILE A 105 15.44 14.33 -8.39
N VAL A 106 15.37 14.77 -9.64
CA VAL A 106 16.11 15.92 -10.15
C VAL A 106 15.17 16.92 -10.79
N ARG A 107 15.52 18.20 -10.70
CA ARG A 107 14.84 19.29 -11.42
C ARG A 107 15.57 19.62 -12.70
N SER A 108 14.81 19.91 -13.75
CA SER A 108 15.34 20.55 -14.95
C SER A 108 14.46 21.73 -15.35
N LYS A 109 15.06 22.71 -16.03
CA LYS A 109 14.31 23.86 -16.55
C LYS A 109 13.34 23.38 -17.63
N ASN A 110 12.11 23.85 -17.59
CA ASN A 110 11.20 23.69 -18.71
C ASN A 110 11.64 24.63 -19.84
N PRO A 111 12.01 24.13 -21.04
CA PRO A 111 12.46 24.96 -22.16
C PRO A 111 11.37 25.90 -22.68
N SER A 112 10.10 25.50 -22.56
CA SER A 112 8.93 26.24 -23.06
C SER A 112 8.42 27.29 -22.08
N ASP A 113 8.67 27.12 -20.78
CA ASP A 113 8.30 28.08 -19.74
C ASP A 113 9.35 28.11 -18.63
N LYS A 114 10.16 29.17 -18.60
CA LYS A 114 11.24 29.35 -17.60
C LYS A 114 10.72 29.48 -16.16
N ARG A 115 9.43 29.76 -15.95
CA ARG A 115 8.81 29.80 -14.62
C ARG A 115 8.41 28.42 -14.11
N SER A 116 8.43 27.42 -14.99
CA SER A 116 8.09 26.03 -14.69
C SER A 116 9.35 25.16 -14.63
N ILE A 117 9.27 24.10 -13.82
CA ILE A 117 10.32 23.10 -13.67
C ILE A 117 9.75 21.73 -14.00
N PHE A 118 10.56 20.90 -14.67
CA PHE A 118 10.28 19.49 -14.80
C PHE A 118 10.92 18.70 -13.67
N LEU A 119 10.20 17.69 -13.22
CA LEU A 119 10.60 16.76 -12.18
C LEU A 119 10.81 15.39 -12.83
N THR A 120 11.93 14.76 -12.51
CA THR A 120 12.30 13.43 -13.01
C THR A 120 12.73 12.58 -11.83
N ALA A 121 12.14 11.39 -11.64
CA ALA A 121 12.66 10.47 -10.64
C ALA A 121 14.00 9.90 -11.12
N THR A 122 14.94 9.76 -10.19
CA THR A 122 16.26 9.19 -10.45
C THR A 122 16.20 7.67 -10.56
N GLY A 123 17.19 7.06 -11.22
CA GLY A 123 17.30 5.60 -11.31
C GLY A 123 17.36 4.93 -9.93
N ASN A 124 18.05 5.55 -8.97
CA ASN A 124 18.14 5.08 -7.59
C ASN A 124 16.76 4.97 -6.92
N SER A 125 15.85 5.91 -7.17
CA SER A 125 14.48 5.83 -6.64
C SER A 125 13.71 4.65 -7.20
N ASP A 126 13.86 4.43 -8.51
CA ASP A 126 13.19 3.34 -9.19
C ASP A 126 13.71 2.00 -8.67
N ASP A 127 15.03 1.88 -8.48
CA ASP A 127 15.68 0.67 -7.95
C ASP A 127 15.43 0.43 -6.46
N GLU A 128 15.37 1.46 -5.62
CA GLU A 128 15.11 1.31 -4.18
C GLU A 128 13.64 0.99 -3.90
N VAL A 129 12.72 1.66 -4.61
CA VAL A 129 11.29 1.34 -4.58
C VAL A 129 11.08 -0.06 -5.16
N ARG A 130 11.70 -0.39 -6.30
CA ARG A 130 11.62 -1.74 -6.87
C ARG A 130 12.23 -2.77 -5.95
N ALA A 131 13.43 -2.63 -5.43
CA ALA A 131 14.08 -3.65 -4.61
C ALA A 131 13.25 -3.97 -3.36
N THR A 132 12.73 -2.93 -2.71
CA THR A 132 11.94 -3.10 -1.49
C THR A 132 10.56 -3.71 -1.79
N MET A 133 9.91 -3.32 -2.88
CA MET A 133 8.64 -3.90 -3.31
C MET A 133 8.81 -5.28 -3.97
N ALA A 134 9.90 -5.52 -4.68
CA ALA A 134 10.20 -6.76 -5.40
C ALA A 134 10.56 -7.88 -4.44
N GLY A 135 11.35 -7.63 -3.39
CA GLY A 135 11.62 -8.64 -2.36
C GLY A 135 10.36 -9.10 -1.61
N MET A 136 9.34 -8.24 -1.55
CA MET A 136 8.01 -8.58 -1.02
C MET A 136 7.15 -9.31 -2.06
N HIS A 137 6.99 -8.74 -3.25
CA HIS A 137 6.22 -9.37 -4.33
C HIS A 137 6.77 -10.75 -4.69
N ALA A 138 8.09 -10.96 -4.67
CA ALA A 138 8.70 -12.27 -4.85
C ALA A 138 8.23 -13.26 -3.77
N ARG A 139 8.18 -12.86 -2.50
CA ARG A 139 7.65 -13.71 -1.42
C ARG A 139 6.16 -14.00 -1.57
N MET A 140 5.38 -13.06 -2.08
CA MET A 140 3.95 -13.24 -2.38
C MET A 140 3.73 -14.17 -3.57
N ILE A 141 4.50 -14.02 -4.65
CA ILE A 141 4.50 -14.89 -5.82
C ILE A 141 4.84 -16.32 -5.39
N LEU A 142 5.92 -16.51 -4.64
CA LEU A 142 6.28 -17.82 -4.10
C LEU A 142 5.17 -18.41 -3.22
N ALA A 143 4.40 -17.58 -2.50
CA ALA A 143 3.25 -18.05 -1.72
C ALA A 143 2.08 -18.50 -2.61
N ALA A 144 1.80 -17.76 -3.68
CA ALA A 144 0.79 -18.12 -4.66
C ALA A 144 1.17 -19.38 -5.45
N GLU A 145 2.45 -19.55 -5.82
CA GLU A 145 2.97 -20.73 -6.53
C GLU A 145 2.90 -22.02 -5.71
N ARG A 146 2.80 -21.92 -4.36
CA ARG A 146 2.59 -23.08 -3.49
C ARG A 146 1.14 -23.58 -3.46
N LEU A 147 0.20 -22.82 -4.01
CA LEU A 147 -1.20 -23.23 -4.08
C LEU A 147 -1.38 -24.31 -5.15
N SER A 148 -2.28 -25.25 -4.89
CA SER A 148 -2.76 -26.11 -5.96
C SER A 148 -3.51 -25.26 -7.01
N PRO A 149 -3.58 -25.69 -8.28
CA PRO A 149 -4.32 -24.96 -9.30
C PRO A 149 -5.79 -24.72 -8.94
N GLU A 150 -6.41 -25.66 -8.23
CA GLU A 150 -7.79 -25.54 -7.75
C GLU A 150 -7.95 -24.49 -6.65
N ALA A 151 -7.07 -24.52 -5.64
CA ALA A 151 -7.08 -23.54 -4.57
C ALA A 151 -6.82 -22.12 -5.10
N ALA A 152 -5.89 -21.98 -6.05
CA ALA A 152 -5.60 -20.71 -6.70
C ALA A 152 -6.84 -20.15 -7.43
N ARG A 153 -7.54 -20.98 -8.22
CA ARG A 153 -8.79 -20.56 -8.89
C ARG A 153 -9.85 -20.11 -7.89
N GLY A 154 -10.06 -20.86 -6.82
CA GLY A 154 -11.03 -20.50 -5.78
C GLY A 154 -10.69 -19.18 -5.09
N ILE A 155 -9.42 -18.96 -4.75
CA ILE A 155 -8.95 -17.70 -4.13
C ILE A 155 -9.11 -16.52 -5.09
N VAL A 156 -8.76 -16.68 -6.37
CA VAL A 156 -8.92 -15.61 -7.38
C VAL A 156 -10.39 -15.23 -7.56
N ALA A 157 -11.28 -16.22 -7.69
CA ALA A 157 -12.72 -15.97 -7.82
C ALA A 157 -13.28 -15.23 -6.59
N PHE A 158 -12.93 -15.72 -5.38
CA PHE A 158 -13.34 -15.07 -4.13
C PHE A 158 -12.84 -13.62 -4.03
N LEU A 159 -11.58 -13.35 -4.36
CA LEU A 159 -11.04 -11.98 -4.31
C LEU A 159 -11.71 -11.05 -5.32
N ALA A 160 -12.07 -11.55 -6.50
CA ALA A 160 -12.81 -10.78 -7.49
C ALA A 160 -14.21 -10.38 -6.97
N GLU A 161 -14.96 -11.33 -6.41
CA GLU A 161 -16.28 -11.06 -5.80
C GLU A 161 -16.17 -10.03 -4.65
N MET A 162 -15.14 -10.15 -3.81
CA MET A 162 -14.89 -9.18 -2.73
C MET A 162 -14.56 -7.79 -3.25
N THR A 163 -13.82 -7.68 -4.35
CA THR A 163 -13.53 -6.39 -4.99
C THR A 163 -14.83 -5.74 -5.48
N GLU A 164 -15.68 -6.48 -6.18
CA GLU A 164 -16.98 -6.00 -6.64
C GLU A 164 -17.86 -5.54 -5.47
N ALA A 165 -17.91 -6.32 -4.39
CA ALA A 165 -18.69 -5.98 -3.19
C ALA A 165 -18.20 -4.70 -2.50
N VAL A 166 -16.89 -4.47 -2.45
CA VAL A 166 -16.31 -3.24 -1.87
C VAL A 166 -16.54 -2.04 -2.78
N ASP A 167 -16.36 -2.18 -4.10
CA ASP A 167 -16.53 -1.08 -5.04
C ASP A 167 -18.01 -0.63 -5.12
N ALA A 168 -18.95 -1.58 -5.06
CA ALA A 168 -20.38 -1.29 -4.99
C ALA A 168 -20.76 -0.46 -3.74
N SER A 169 -20.07 -0.66 -2.62
CA SER A 169 -20.33 0.05 -1.35
C SER A 169 -19.89 1.52 -1.32
N VAL A 170 -19.18 2.00 -2.35
CA VAL A 170 -18.73 3.41 -2.48
C VAL A 170 -19.72 4.25 -3.31
N THR A 171 -20.74 3.63 -3.92
CA THR A 171 -21.66 4.28 -4.87
C THR A 171 -23.03 4.65 -4.24
N ASP A 172 -23.17 4.61 -2.91
CA ASP A 172 -24.39 5.01 -2.19
C ASP A 172 -24.09 6.12 -1.16
#